data_AF-A0A0A8YD69-F1
#
_entry.id   AF-A0A0A8YD69-F1
#
_cell.length_a   1.000
_cell.length_b   1.000
_cell.length_c   1.000
_cell.angle_alpha   90.00
_cell.angle_beta   90.00
_cell.angle_gamma   90.00
#
_symmetry.space_group_name_H-M   'P 1'
#
loop_
_entity.id
_entity.type
_entity.pdbx_description
1 polymer ?
#
loop_
_entity_poly.entity_id
_entity_poly.type
_entity_poly.pdbx_seq_one_letter_code
_entity_poly.pdbx_strand_id
1 'polypeptide(L)'
;MQNTQAESLDAKIAQWIQFYRIGVKLLFAAERKLCDQIFEGKHALKDHCFAELTAKSLSTLPSFGEAVAKSQALPEKLFMLLDMYEATLDLRSELSVVTKADI
;
A
#
# COMPACT_ATOMS: atom_id res chain seq x y z
N MET A 1 2.09 -19.21 28.41
CA MET A 1 0.69 -18.99 28.01
C MET A 1 0.66 -17.74 27.12
N GLN A 2 0.72 -17.92 25.80
CA GLN A 2 0.64 -16.81 24.84
C GLN A 2 -0.85 -16.55 24.59
N ASN A 3 -1.41 -15.57 25.30
CA ASN A 3 -2.79 -15.17 25.09
C ASN A 3 -2.82 -14.29 23.83
N THR A 4 -2.91 -14.92 22.66
CA THR A 4 -3.12 -14.23 21.39
C THR A 4 -4.50 -13.58 21.45
N GLN A 5 -4.53 -12.31 21.87
CA GLN A 5 -5.72 -11.49 21.76
C GLN A 5 -6.00 -11.40 20.25
N ALA A 6 -6.96 -12.20 19.79
CA ALA A 6 -7.39 -12.17 18.41
C ALA A 6 -7.96 -10.76 18.16
N GLU A 7 -7.12 -9.86 17.64
CA GLU A 7 -7.61 -8.59 17.11
C GLU A 7 -8.70 -8.91 16.09
N SER A 8 -9.84 -8.24 16.23
CA SER A 8 -10.95 -8.39 15.30
C SER A 8 -10.49 -8.11 13.88
N LEU A 9 -11.16 -8.71 12.90
CA LEU A 9 -10.87 -8.45 11.48
C LEU A 9 -10.94 -6.95 11.19
N ASP A 10 -11.88 -6.23 11.82
CA ASP A 10 -12.03 -4.77 11.75
C ASP A 10 -10.77 -4.03 12.18
N ALA A 11 -10.17 -4.41 13.31
CA ALA A 11 -8.94 -3.78 13.80
C ALA A 11 -7.78 -3.99 12.82
N LYS A 12 -7.66 -5.20 12.25
CA LYS A 12 -6.63 -5.51 11.25
C LYS A 12 -6.83 -4.75 9.94
N ILE A 13 -8.08 -4.55 9.52
CA ILE A 13 -8.40 -3.76 8.32
C ILE A 13 -8.13 -2.27 8.57
N ALA A 14 -8.52 -1.73 9.72
CA ALA A 14 -8.21 -0.36 10.09
C ALA A 14 -6.68 -0.12 10.12
N GLN A 15 -5.92 -1.05 10.71
CA GLN A 15 -4.45 -1.03 10.67
C GLN A 15 -3.93 -1.10 9.24
N TRP A 16 -4.47 -2.00 8.40
CA TRP A 16 -4.06 -2.11 7.00
C TRP A 16 -4.33 -0.82 6.21
N ILE A 17 -5.50 -0.19 6.38
CA ILE A 17 -5.83 1.09 5.74
C ILE A 17 -4.85 2.18 6.18
N GLN A 18 -4.50 2.24 7.47
CA GLN A 18 -3.50 3.19 7.98
C GLN A 18 -2.11 2.93 7.41
N PHE A 19 -1.65 1.67 7.39
CA PHE A 19 -0.39 1.31 6.76
C PHE A 19 -0.36 1.63 5.27
N TYR A 20 -1.46 1.38 4.56
CA TYR A 20 -1.60 1.69 3.14
C TYR A 20 -1.52 3.20 2.90
N ARG A 21 -2.22 4.02 3.70
CA ARG A 21 -2.16 5.49 3.66
C ARG A 21 -0.75 6.02 3.95
N ILE A 22 -0.10 5.55 5.01
CA ILE A 22 1.26 5.97 5.37
C ILE A 22 2.26 5.55 4.29
N GLY A 23 2.14 4.31 3.79
CA GLY A 23 2.98 3.78 2.72
C GLY A 23 2.95 4.63 1.46
N VAL A 24 1.74 4.92 0.97
CA VAL A 24 1.56 5.69 -0.28
C VAL A 24 1.91 7.17 -0.10
N LYS A 25 1.38 7.83 0.94
CA LYS A 25 1.51 9.29 1.10
C LYS A 25 2.84 9.73 1.67
N LEU A 26 3.47 8.92 2.51
CA LEU A 26 4.71 9.29 3.20
C LEU A 26 5.91 8.53 2.66
N LEU A 27 5.90 7.19 2.74
CA LEU A 27 7.09 6.39 2.43
C LEU A 27 7.46 6.49 0.95
N PHE A 28 6.52 6.23 0.03
CA PHE A 28 6.84 6.25 -1.39
C PHE A 28 7.12 7.67 -1.90
N ALA A 29 6.45 8.69 -1.37
CA ALA A 29 6.75 10.09 -1.69
C ALA A 29 8.16 10.49 -1.23
N ALA A 30 8.57 10.07 -0.02
CA ALA A 30 9.92 10.30 0.49
C ALA A 30 10.98 9.55 -0.33
N GLU A 31 10.72 8.29 -0.66
CA GLU A 31 11.66 7.46 -1.43
C GLU A 31 11.87 8.00 -2.84
N ARG A 32 10.78 8.46 -3.49
CA ARG A 32 10.87 9.13 -4.79
C ARG A 32 11.77 10.37 -4.72
N LYS A 33 11.59 11.20 -3.68
CA LYS A 33 12.41 12.40 -3.47
C LYS A 33 13.88 12.05 -3.22
N LEU A 34 14.18 11.00 -2.46
CA LEU A 34 15.54 10.53 -2.24
C LEU A 34 16.17 10.01 -3.53
N CYS A 35 15.44 9.21 -4.32
CA CYS A 35 15.89 8.76 -5.63
C CYS A 35 16.18 9.93 -6.57
N ASP A 36 15.31 10.95 -6.60
CA ASP A 36 15.52 12.15 -7.42
C ASP A 36 16.77 12.95 -6.98
N GLN A 37 17.03 13.04 -5.67
CA GLN A 37 18.22 13.74 -5.13
C GLN A 37 19.53 12.97 -5.36
N ILE A 38 19.53 11.65 -5.20
CA ILE A 38 20.75 10.83 -5.30
C ILE A 38 21.14 10.59 -6.76
N PHE A 39 20.15 10.42 -7.65
CA PHE A 39 20.36 10.07 -9.05
C PHE A 39 20.06 11.23 -10.01
N GLU A 40 20.25 12.46 -9.53
CA GLU A 40 20.06 13.67 -10.34
C GLU A 40 20.83 13.56 -11.67
N GLY A 41 20.12 13.76 -12.79
CA GLY A 41 20.66 13.61 -14.15
C GLY A 41 20.69 12.18 -14.72
N LYS A 42 20.27 11.15 -13.99
CA LYS A 42 20.21 9.74 -14.46
C LYS A 42 18.79 9.16 -14.35
N HIS A 43 17.89 9.62 -15.21
CA HIS A 43 16.46 9.23 -15.21
C HIS A 43 16.21 7.72 -15.23
N ALA A 44 17.00 6.93 -15.98
CA ALA A 44 16.79 5.48 -16.00
C ALA A 44 17.14 4.78 -14.66
N LEU A 45 18.14 5.29 -13.93
CA LEU A 45 18.57 4.69 -12.66
C LEU A 45 17.65 5.06 -11.51
N LYS A 46 17.12 6.30 -11.49
CA LYS A 46 16.19 6.73 -10.44
C LYS A 46 14.88 5.93 -10.48
N ASP A 47 14.33 5.70 -11.68
CA ASP A 47 13.06 4.97 -11.82
C ASP A 47 13.26 3.48 -11.53
N HIS A 48 14.39 2.90 -11.95
CA HIS A 48 14.73 1.51 -11.62
C HIS A 48 14.91 1.30 -10.11
N CYS A 49 15.68 2.16 -9.44
CA CYS A 49 15.91 2.08 -7.99
C CYS A 49 14.60 2.26 -7.21
N PHE A 50 13.80 3.25 -7.57
CA PHE A 50 12.49 3.47 -6.97
C PHE A 50 11.57 2.25 -7.16
N ALA A 51 11.52 1.67 -8.37
CA ALA A 51 10.71 0.50 -8.65
C ALA A 51 11.15 -0.73 -7.82
N GLU A 52 12.45 -1.00 -7.70
CA GLU A 52 12.94 -2.11 -6.88
C GLU A 52 12.57 -1.94 -5.39
N LEU A 53 12.75 -0.75 -4.84
CA LEU A 53 12.48 -0.46 -3.43
C LEU A 53 10.98 -0.54 -3.10
N THR A 54 10.13 -0.12 -4.04
CA THR A 54 8.68 -0.06 -3.83
C THR A 54 7.94 -1.32 -4.26
N ALA A 55 8.49 -2.15 -5.16
CA ALA A 55 7.81 -3.33 -5.71
C ALA A 55 7.34 -4.34 -4.65
N LYS A 56 8.19 -4.61 -3.64
CA LYS A 56 7.83 -5.54 -2.56
C LYS A 56 6.70 -5.00 -1.69
N SER A 57 6.73 -3.71 -1.36
CA SER A 57 5.69 -3.07 -0.55
C SER A 57 4.38 -2.93 -1.34
N LEU A 58 4.48 -2.58 -2.63
CA LEU A 58 3.32 -2.42 -3.51
C LEU A 58 2.64 -3.75 -3.85
N SER A 59 3.35 -4.88 -3.82
CA SER A 59 2.77 -6.22 -4.01
C SER A 59 2.17 -6.81 -2.73
N THR A 60 2.77 -6.52 -1.57
CA THR A 60 2.28 -7.04 -0.27
C THR A 60 0.97 -6.39 0.16
N LEU A 61 0.78 -5.11 -0.12
CA LEU A 61 -0.45 -4.40 0.27
C LEU A 61 -1.73 -5.00 -0.38
N PRO A 62 -1.82 -5.19 -1.71
CA PRO A 62 -2.96 -5.87 -2.34
C PRO A 62 -3.15 -7.32 -1.89
N SER A 63 -2.07 -8.04 -1.58
CA SER A 63 -2.16 -9.46 -1.17
C SER A 63 -2.98 -9.67 0.11
N PHE A 64 -2.94 -8.70 1.03
CA PHE A 64 -3.78 -8.73 2.23
C PHE A 64 -5.27 -8.51 1.88
N GLY A 65 -5.58 -7.55 1.01
CA GLY A 65 -6.94 -7.35 0.49
C GLY A 65 -7.48 -8.60 -0.21
N GLU A 66 -6.65 -9.28 -0.99
CA GLU A 66 -7.00 -10.53 -1.64
C GLU A 66 -7.26 -11.67 -0.64
N ALA A 67 -6.43 -11.79 0.40
CA ALA A 67 -6.63 -12.77 1.47
C ALA A 67 -7.93 -12.51 2.26
N VAL A 68 -8.26 -11.24 2.53
CA VAL A 68 -9.53 -10.85 3.15
C VAL A 68 -10.70 -11.19 2.24
N ALA A 69 -10.61 -10.86 0.94
CA ALA A 69 -11.64 -11.17 -0.06
C ALA A 69 -11.91 -12.68 -0.21
N LYS A 70 -10.87 -13.52 -0.12
CA LYS A 70 -10.95 -14.99 -0.24
C LYS A 70 -11.38 -15.71 1.05
N SER A 71 -11.47 -15.00 2.17
CA SER A 71 -11.86 -15.59 3.45
C SER A 71 -13.38 -15.82 3.58
N GLN A 72 -13.82 -16.71 4.49
CA GLN A 72 -15.21 -17.16 4.60
C GLN A 72 -16.25 -16.02 4.59
N ALA A 73 -17.22 -16.05 3.67
CA ALA A 73 -18.19 -14.97 3.52
C ALA A 73 -19.08 -14.79 4.77
N LEU A 74 -19.07 -13.58 5.33
CA LEU A 74 -19.92 -13.12 6.43
C LEU A 74 -20.52 -11.76 6.03
N PRO A 75 -21.75 -11.41 6.43
CA PRO A 75 -22.39 -10.14 6.07
C PRO A 75 -21.55 -8.89 6.43
N GLU A 76 -20.84 -8.95 7.56
CA GLU A 76 -19.95 -7.89 8.05
C GLU A 76 -18.75 -7.65 7.11
N LYS A 77 -18.36 -8.65 6.31
CA LYS A 77 -17.25 -8.52 5.35
C LYS A 77 -17.57 -7.62 4.17
N LEU A 78 -18.84 -7.42 3.83
CA LEU A 78 -19.21 -6.55 2.72
C LEU A 78 -18.79 -5.10 3.01
N PHE A 79 -19.10 -4.61 4.22
CA PHE A 79 -18.72 -3.26 4.65
C PHE A 79 -17.21 -3.12 4.77
N MET A 80 -16.56 -4.10 5.38
CA MET A 80 -15.10 -4.16 5.47
C MET A 80 -14.39 -4.12 4.10
N LEU A 81 -14.91 -4.86 3.11
CA LEU A 81 -14.34 -4.88 1.77
C LEU A 81 -14.56 -3.55 1.04
N LEU A 82 -15.71 -2.91 1.27
CA LEU A 82 -16.00 -1.57 0.77
C LEU A 82 -15.05 -0.54 1.38
N ASP A 83 -14.77 -0.60 2.68
CA ASP A 83 -13.81 0.30 3.34
C ASP A 83 -12.39 0.14 2.77
N MET A 84 -11.95 -1.10 2.51
CA MET A 84 -10.67 -1.37 1.85
C MET A 84 -10.67 -0.87 0.40
N TYR A 85 -11.79 -1.00 -0.31
CA TYR A 85 -11.94 -0.53 -1.68
C TYR A 85 -11.92 1.00 -1.76
N GLU A 86 -12.62 1.70 -0.87
CA GLU A 86 -12.57 3.16 -0.79
C GLU A 86 -11.17 3.67 -0.47
N ALA A 87 -10.49 3.05 0.51
CA ALA A 87 -9.12 3.42 0.85
C ALA A 87 -8.14 3.22 -0.34
N THR A 88 -8.34 2.16 -1.14
CA THR A 88 -7.52 1.93 -2.33
C THR A 88 -7.84 2.91 -3.46
N LEU A 89 -9.11 3.30 -3.63
CA LEU A 89 -9.50 4.32 -4.59
C LEU A 89 -8.95 5.71 -4.23
N ASP A 90 -9.05 6.12 -2.96
CA ASP A 90 -8.53 7.39 -2.45
C ASP A 90 -7.05 7.58 -2.83
N LEU A 91 -6.27 6.52 -2.60
CA LEU A 91 -4.82 6.54 -2.77
C LEU A 91 -4.37 6.23 -4.20
N ARG A 92 -5.29 5.83 -5.09
CA ARG A 92 -4.97 5.52 -6.50
C ARG A 92 -4.36 6.70 -7.23
N SER A 93 -4.88 7.91 -6.98
CA SER A 93 -4.38 9.13 -7.60
C SER A 93 -2.94 9.42 -7.16
N GLU A 94 -2.66 9.32 -5.87
CA GLU A 94 -1.36 9.56 -5.25
C GLU A 94 -0.34 8.50 -5.68
N LEU A 95 -0.75 7.23 -5.69
CA LEU A 95 0.07 6.15 -6.21
C LEU A 95 0.44 6.40 -7.67
N SER A 96 -0.50 6.84 -8.51
CA SER A 96 -0.21 7.16 -9.92
C SER A 96 0.77 8.31 -10.09
N VAL A 97 0.77 9.29 -9.18
CA VAL A 97 1.73 10.41 -9.19
C VAL A 97 3.12 9.92 -8.78
N VAL A 98 3.17 9.08 -7.76
CA VAL A 98 4.40 8.52 -7.20
C VAL A 98 5.04 7.50 -8.15
N THR A 99 4.25 6.70 -8.87
CA THR A 99 4.73 5.68 -9.82
C THR A 99 4.85 6.19 -11.25
N LYS A 100 4.52 7.46 -11.55
CA LYS A 100 4.82 8.08 -12.84
C LYS A 100 6.33 8.21 -13.01
N ALA A 101 6.96 7.12 -13.41
CA ALA A 101 8.10 7.17 -14.29
C ALA A 101 7.60 7.78 -15.60
N ASP A 102 8.15 8.93 -15.99
CA ASP A 102 7.90 9.52 -17.30
C ASP A 102 8.40 8.53 -18.36
N ILE A 103 7.46 7.83 -19.01
CA ILE A 103 7.67 7.13 -20.28
C ILE A 103 6.77 7.81 -21.31
#